data_AF-A0A3M1LJC9-F1
#
_entry.id   AF-A0A3M1LJC9-F1
#
_cell.length_a   1.000
_cell.length_b   1.000
_cell.length_c   1.000
_cell.angle_alpha   90.00
_cell.angle_beta   90.00
_cell.angle_gamma   90.00
#
_symmetry.space_group_name_H-M   'P 1'
#
loop_
_entity.id
_entity.type
_entity.pdbx_description
1 polymer ?
#
loop_
_entity_poly.entity_id
_entity_poly.type
_entity_poly.pdbx_seq_one_letter_code
_entity_poly.pdbx_strand_id
1 'polypeptide(L)'
;MAEFIDEEVDVHLAGEPGPPGAFIWRGTVYEIVEILEVRRVLDLRTAWWRRRHRDYYVVRTDSGETFELYHHRGPGKRYWVLYRKLGA
;
A
#
# COMPACT_ATOMS: atom_id res chain seq x y z
N MET A 1 -14.41 -8.19 10.16
CA MET A 1 -14.10 -9.19 9.10
C MET A 1 -13.29 -8.46 8.05
N ALA A 2 -12.19 -9.02 7.57
CA ALA A 2 -11.37 -8.36 6.56
C ALA A 2 -11.99 -8.55 5.17
N GLU A 3 -12.18 -7.47 4.43
CA GLU A 3 -12.73 -7.46 3.07
C GLU A 3 -11.58 -7.42 2.06
N PHE A 4 -11.55 -8.38 1.13
CA PHE A 4 -10.52 -8.45 0.10
C PHE A 4 -10.92 -7.60 -1.12
N ILE A 5 -9.98 -6.79 -1.61
CA ILE A 5 -10.23 -5.79 -2.67
C ILE A 5 -9.33 -6.06 -3.89
N ASP A 6 -8.01 -6.04 -3.71
CA ASP A 6 -6.97 -6.20 -4.76
C ASP A 6 -7.14 -5.25 -5.97
N GLU A 7 -7.47 -3.98 -5.70
CA GLU A 7 -7.64 -2.94 -6.74
C GLU A 7 -6.41 -2.02 -6.81
N GLU A 8 -5.94 -1.68 -8.02
CA GLU A 8 -4.90 -0.64 -8.22
C GLU A 8 -5.45 0.72 -7.78
N VAL A 9 -4.67 1.47 -7.00
CA VAL A 9 -5.06 2.78 -6.47
C VAL A 9 -3.94 3.79 -6.69
N ASP A 10 -4.33 5.04 -6.93
CA ASP A 10 -3.39 6.16 -6.97
C ASP A 10 -3.09 6.62 -5.54
N VAL A 11 -1.81 6.60 -5.18
CA VAL A 11 -1.33 6.98 -3.85
C VAL A 11 -0.51 8.26 -3.95
N HIS A 12 -0.93 9.28 -3.23
CA HIS A 12 -0.19 10.51 -3.01
C HIS A 12 0.78 10.31 -1.85
N LEU A 13 2.07 10.54 -2.09
CA LEU A 13 3.11 10.47 -1.07
C LEU A 13 3.18 11.81 -0.33
N ALA A 14 3.39 11.79 0.99
CA ALA A 14 3.53 12.99 1.82
C ALA A 14 4.88 13.74 1.61
N GLY A 15 5.57 13.48 0.50
CA GLY A 15 6.90 13.95 0.12
C GLY A 15 7.60 12.84 -0.66
N GLU A 16 8.40 13.16 -1.68
CA GLU A 16 9.29 12.18 -2.31
C GLU A 16 10.67 12.25 -1.64
N PRO A 17 11.25 11.15 -1.10
CA PRO A 17 10.77 9.77 -0.98
C PRO A 17 10.21 9.49 0.43
N GLY A 18 8.91 9.71 0.61
CA GLY A 18 8.21 9.64 1.88
C GLY A 18 7.10 8.57 1.92
N PRO A 19 6.50 8.36 3.10
CA PRO A 19 5.40 7.42 3.27
C PRO A 19 4.14 7.82 2.47
N PRO A 20 3.24 6.85 2.21
CA PRO A 20 1.94 7.15 1.58
C PRO A 20 1.11 8.06 2.51
N GLY A 21 0.66 9.19 1.98
CA GLY A 21 -0.08 10.22 2.72
C GLY A 21 -1.58 10.23 2.40
N ALA A 22 -1.98 9.88 1.18
CA ALA A 22 -3.38 9.72 0.81
C ALA A 22 -3.51 8.76 -0.37
N PHE A 23 -4.68 8.18 -0.59
CA PHE A 23 -4.96 7.37 -1.78
C PHE A 23 -6.39 7.58 -2.29
N ILE A 24 -6.58 7.34 -3.59
CA ILE A 24 -7.88 7.45 -4.25
C ILE A 24 -8.41 6.06 -4.53
N TRP A 25 -9.59 5.73 -4.00
CA TRP A 25 -10.28 4.47 -4.25
C TRP A 25 -11.74 4.74 -4.64
N ARG A 26 -12.15 4.22 -5.80
CA ARG A 26 -13.51 4.38 -6.37
C ARG A 26 -14.02 5.83 -6.45
N GLY A 27 -13.11 6.78 -6.67
CA GLY A 27 -13.44 8.21 -6.73
C GLY A 27 -13.53 8.90 -5.36
N THR A 28 -13.31 8.16 -4.27
CA THR A 28 -13.21 8.70 -2.92
C THR A 28 -11.75 8.85 -2.54
N VAL A 29 -11.39 10.02 -2.00
CA VAL A 29 -10.05 10.29 -1.46
C VAL A 29 -10.04 9.85 0.00
N TYR A 30 -9.07 9.03 0.35
CA TYR A 30 -8.81 8.58 1.72
C TYR A 30 -7.48 9.16 2.20
N GLU A 31 -7.53 10.00 3.23
CA GLU A 31 -6.32 10.54 3.85
C GLU A 31 -5.78 9.54 4.86
N ILE A 32 -4.48 9.25 4.79
CA ILE A 32 -3.81 8.35 5.73
C ILE A 32 -3.37 9.16 6.94
N VAL A 33 -4.03 8.92 8.08
CA VAL A 33 -3.70 9.59 9.34
C VAL A 33 -2.56 8.89 10.08
N GLU A 34 -2.45 7.58 9.94
CA GLU A 34 -1.44 6.79 10.65
C GLU A 34 -1.03 5.56 9.83
N ILE A 35 0.26 5.23 9.87
CA ILE A 35 0.78 3.98 9.31
C ILE A 35 1.06 3.05 10.49
N LEU A 36 0.25 1.99 10.60
CA LEU A 36 0.30 1.04 11.70
C LEU A 36 1.45 0.03 11.53
N GLU A 37 1.69 -0.43 10.30
CA GLU A 37 2.75 -1.41 10.02
C GLU A 37 3.35 -1.16 8.63
N VAL A 38 4.67 -1.32 8.53
CA VAL A 38 5.37 -1.39 7.25
C VAL A 38 6.14 -2.70 7.19
N ARG A 39 5.81 -3.54 6.21
CA ARG A 39 6.47 -4.84 6.01
C ARG A 39 7.11 -4.89 4.64
N ARG A 40 8.43 -4.77 4.62
CA ARG A 40 9.27 -4.96 3.43
C ARG A 40 9.85 -6.37 3.42
N VAL A 41 9.49 -7.17 2.41
CA VAL A 41 10.08 -8.49 2.23
C VAL A 41 11.37 -8.36 1.46
N LEU A 42 12.50 -8.59 2.13
CA LEU A 42 13.81 -8.66 1.49
C LEU A 42 14.16 -10.14 1.21
N ASP A 43 13.79 -10.61 0.03
CA ASP A 43 14.26 -11.91 -0.44
C ASP A 43 15.68 -11.75 -1.00
N LEU A 44 16.70 -12.29 -0.33
CA LEU A 44 18.09 -12.27 -0.80
C LEU A 44 18.50 -13.57 -1.52
N ARG A 45 17.67 -14.61 -1.46
CA ARG A 45 17.98 -15.95 -1.99
C ARG A 45 17.58 -16.08 -3.45
N THR A 46 16.49 -15.42 -3.84
CA THR A 46 16.03 -15.40 -5.23
C THR A 46 16.80 -14.36 -6.04
N ALA A 47 17.08 -14.65 -7.32
CA ALA A 47 17.67 -13.67 -8.23
C ALA A 47 16.78 -12.42 -8.36
N TRP A 48 17.38 -11.22 -8.35
CA TRP A 48 16.64 -9.96 -8.20
C TRP A 48 15.54 -9.73 -9.24
N TRP A 49 15.70 -10.24 -10.46
CA TRP A 49 14.70 -10.14 -11.54
C TRP A 49 13.48 -11.06 -11.35
N ARG A 50 13.58 -12.09 -10.50
CA ARG A 50 12.45 -12.99 -10.16
C ARG A 50 11.72 -12.58 -8.87
N ARG A 51 12.22 -11.57 -8.16
CA ARG A 51 11.66 -11.16 -6.87
C ARG A 51 10.34 -10.42 -7.08
N ARG A 52 9.37 -10.71 -6.20
CA ARG A 52 8.18 -9.87 -6.03
C ARG A 52 8.55 -8.71 -5.14
N HIS A 53 8.98 -7.62 -5.75
CA HIS A 53 9.37 -6.38 -5.06
C HIS A 53 8.13 -5.66 -4.51
N ARG A 54 7.55 -6.19 -3.43
CA ARG A 54 6.36 -5.64 -2.78
C ARG A 54 6.69 -5.17 -1.37
N ASP A 55 6.33 -3.94 -1.07
CA ASP A 55 6.33 -3.40 0.28
C ASP A 55 4.88 -3.29 0.74
N TYR A 56 4.55 -3.88 1.87
CA TYR A 56 3.20 -3.87 2.44
C TYR A 56 3.10 -2.76 3.48
N TYR A 57 1.96 -2.09 3.51
CA TYR A 57 1.64 -0.99 4.41
C TYR A 57 0.26 -1.26 5.01
N VAL A 58 0.16 -1.25 6.33
CA VAL A 58 -1.12 -1.20 7.02
C VAL A 58 -1.32 0.24 7.46
N VAL A 59 -2.39 0.87 6.99
CA VAL A 59 -2.67 2.29 7.20
C VAL A 59 -4.05 2.47 7.81
N ARG A 60 -4.18 3.47 8.66
CA ARG A 60 -5.47 3.95 9.16
C ARG A 60 -5.82 5.26 8.44
N THR A 61 -7.06 5.35 7.99
CA THR A 61 -7.60 6.54 7.33
C THR A 61 -8.27 7.48 8.33
N ASP A 62 -8.53 8.70 7.90
CA ASP A 62 -9.30 9.72 8.63
C ASP A 62 -10.72 9.24 9.01
N SER A 63 -11.33 8.40 8.16
CA SER A 63 -12.60 7.72 8.43
C SER A 63 -12.54 6.68 9.56
N GLY A 64 -11.36 6.40 10.11
CA GLY A 64 -11.11 5.38 11.13
C GLY A 64 -10.88 3.97 10.56
N GLU A 65 -11.07 3.79 9.26
CA GLU A 65 -10.89 2.50 8.59
C GLU A 65 -9.42 2.12 8.48
N THR A 66 -9.12 0.84 8.62
CA THR A 66 -7.78 0.30 8.45
C THR A 66 -7.70 -0.49 7.14
N PHE A 67 -6.72 -0.15 6.31
CA PHE A 67 -6.46 -0.80 5.03
C PHE A 67 -5.06 -1.37 4.96
N GLU A 68 -4.90 -2.49 4.25
CA GLU A 68 -3.60 -3.01 3.84
C GLU A 68 -3.39 -2.69 2.36
N LEU A 69 -2.34 -1.95 2.07
CA LEU A 69 -1.87 -1.64 0.72
C LEU A 69 -0.55 -2.34 0.46
N TYR A 70 -0.23 -2.57 -0.80
CA TYR A 70 1.14 -2.87 -1.19
C TYR A 70 1.63 -1.97 -2.32
N HIS A 71 2.88 -1.55 -2.21
CA HIS A 71 3.61 -0.86 -3.25
C HIS A 71 4.44 -1.87 -4.04
N HIS A 72 4.16 -2.01 -5.33
CA HIS A 72 5.00 -2.77 -6.24
C HIS A 72 6.15 -1.89 -6.74
N ARG A 73 7.34 -2.13 -6.22
CA ARG A 73 8.58 -1.41 -6.56
C ARG A 73 9.49 -2.18 -7.52
N GLY A 74 8.92 -3.11 -8.29
CA GLY A 74 9.67 -3.93 -9.23
C GLY A 74 10.26 -3.14 -10.40
N PRO A 75 11.17 -3.76 -11.17
CA PRO A 75 11.63 -3.18 -12.43
C PRO A 75 10.44 -3.03 -13.38
N GLY A 76 10.18 -1.81 -13.86
CA GLY A 76 9.03 -1.49 -14.71
C GLY A 76 8.08 -0.46 -14.08
N LYS A 77 6.78 -0.61 -14.33
CA LYS A 77 5.74 0.27 -13.77
C LYS A 77 5.67 0.06 -12.25
N ARG A 78 5.82 1.15 -11.50
CA ARG A 78 5.52 1.19 -10.07
C ARG A 78 4.04 1.49 -9.91
N TYR A 79 3.39 0.76 -9.03
CA TYR A 79 1.96 0.92 -8.78
C TYR A 79 1.64 0.52 -7.34
N TRP A 80 0.54 1.04 -6.85
CA TRP A 80 0.01 0.73 -5.54
C TRP A 80 -1.29 -0.04 -5.68
N VAL A 81 -1.51 -0.97 -4.76
CA VAL A 81 -2.73 -1.78 -4.74
C VAL A 81 -3.31 -1.76 -3.35
N LEU A 82 -4.61 -1.49 -3.27
CA LEU A 82 -5.42 -1.67 -2.09
C LEU A 82 -5.77 -3.16 -1.99
N TYR A 83 -5.10 -3.86 -1.09
CA TYR A 83 -5.17 -5.32 -1.02
C TYR A 83 -6.39 -5.78 -0.24
N ARG A 84 -6.59 -5.27 0.98
CA ARG A 84 -7.75 -5.58 1.80
C ARG A 84 -8.05 -4.50 2.82
N LYS A 85 -9.31 -4.41 3.23
CA LYS A 85 -9.76 -3.63 4.38
C LYS A 85 -9.78 -4.54 5.61
N LEU A 86 -9.16 -4.12 6.71
CA LEU A 86 -9.02 -4.93 7.93
C LEU A 86 -10.15 -4.66 8.95
N GLY A 87 -10.70 -3.45 8.99
CA GLY A 87 -11.76 -3.05 9.91
C GLY A 87 -11.95 -1.53 9.97
N ALA A 88 -12.85 -1.09 10.83
CA ALA A 88 -13.02 0.29 11.29
C ALA A 88 -12.97 0.31 12.82
#